data_AF-A0A1A2ZK30-F1
#
_entry.id   AF-A0A1A2ZK30-F1
#
_cell.length_a   1.000
_cell.length_b   1.000
_cell.length_c   1.000
_cell.angle_alpha   90.00
_cell.angle_beta   90.00
_cell.angle_gamma   90.00
#
_symmetry.space_group_name_H-M   'P 1'
#
loop_
_entity.id
_entity.type
_entity.pdbx_description
1 polymer ?
#
loop_
_entity_poly.entity_id
_entity_poly.type
_entity_poly.pdbx_seq_one_letter_code
_entity_poly.pdbx_strand_id
1 'polypeptide(L)'
;MTGLGYTVPAVAAVLVVLALEFALLRTNLFRRPAYWVSMVIVLGFQVLVDGWLTKRSAPIVIYNERHTVGVRFPFDIPVEDFLFGFALVTAVLLLWERQRARR
;
A
#
# COMPACT_ATOMS: atom_id res chain seq x y z
N MET A 1 -21.19 0.73 -12.46
CA MET A 1 -20.20 -0.37 -12.68
C MET A 1 -19.10 0.26 -13.52
N THR A 2 -17.85 0.42 -13.09
CA THR A 2 -16.96 -0.58 -12.48
C THR A 2 -15.82 0.11 -11.67
N GLY A 3 -15.83 -0.02 -10.34
CA GLY A 3 -14.64 0.18 -9.48
C GLY A 3 -13.52 -0.84 -9.73
N LEU A 4 -13.49 -1.44 -10.93
CA LEU A 4 -12.50 -2.43 -11.35
C LEU A 4 -11.17 -1.77 -11.74
N GLY A 5 -11.16 -0.47 -12.06
CA GLY A 5 -9.97 0.19 -12.60
C GLY A 5 -8.83 0.32 -11.60
N TYR A 6 -9.12 0.75 -10.37
CA TYR A 6 -8.08 1.04 -9.36
C TYR A 6 -8.06 0.07 -8.20
N THR A 7 -9.23 -0.39 -7.76
CA THR A 7 -9.36 -1.34 -6.64
C THR A 7 -8.84 -2.72 -6.99
N VAL A 8 -9.06 -3.21 -8.21
CA VAL A 8 -8.59 -4.55 -8.63
C VAL A 8 -7.06 -4.60 -8.67
N PRO A 9 -6.33 -3.65 -9.29
CA PRO A 9 -4.88 -3.62 -9.21
C PRO A 9 -4.35 -3.51 -7.78
N ALA A 10 -4.95 -2.68 -6.93
CA ALA A 10 -4.52 -2.51 -5.54
C ALA A 10 -4.66 -3.80 -4.74
N VAL A 11 -5.83 -4.46 -4.81
CA VAL A 11 -6.07 -5.74 -4.14
C VAL A 11 -5.19 -6.85 -4.73
N ALA A 12 -5.05 -6.90 -6.05
CA ALA A 12 -4.18 -7.87 -6.72
C ALA A 12 -2.71 -7.68 -6.29
N ALA A 13 -2.22 -6.45 -6.18
CA ALA A 13 -0.87 -6.15 -5.71
C ALA A 13 -0.62 -6.68 -4.29
N VAL A 14 -1.58 -6.47 -3.38
CA VAL A 14 -1.51 -7.04 -2.02
C VAL A 14 -1.45 -8.56 -2.06
N LEU A 15 -2.33 -9.21 -2.83
CA LEU A 15 -2.35 -10.67 -2.95
C LEU A 15 -1.05 -11.22 -3.54
N VAL A 16 -0.49 -10.57 -4.55
CA VAL A 16 0.80 -10.95 -5.16
C VAL A 16 1.93 -10.84 -4.15
N VAL A 17 1.98 -9.78 -3.36
CA VAL A 17 3.03 -9.56 -2.36
C VAL A 17 2.93 -10.57 -1.22
N LEU A 18 1.71 -10.85 -0.74
CA LEU A 18 1.49 -11.91 0.23
C LEU A 18 1.89 -13.27 -0.34
N ALA A 19 1.53 -13.59 -1.58
CA ALA A 19 1.93 -14.82 -2.25
C ALA A 19 3.46 -14.91 -2.42
N LEU A 20 4.14 -13.81 -2.77
CA LEU A 20 5.59 -13.78 -2.88
C LEU A 20 6.28 -14.07 -1.55
N GLU A 21 5.80 -13.48 -0.44
CA GLU A 21 6.38 -13.73 0.87
C GLU A 21 6.07 -15.15 1.39
N PHE A 22 4.83 -15.62 1.29
CA PHE A 22 4.45 -16.92 1.84
C PHE A 22 4.84 -18.11 0.94
N ALA A 23 4.75 -17.98 -0.38
CA ALA A 23 4.96 -19.08 -1.31
C ALA A 23 6.38 -19.14 -1.90
N LEU A 24 7.02 -18.00 -2.18
CA LEU A 24 8.31 -17.99 -2.87
C LEU A 24 9.51 -17.71 -1.95
N LEU A 25 9.43 -16.67 -1.12
CA LEU A 25 10.61 -16.14 -0.43
C LEU A 25 10.75 -16.63 1.01
N ARG A 26 9.63 -16.85 1.71
CA ARG A 26 9.56 -17.30 3.11
C ARG A 26 10.56 -16.55 4.01
N THR A 27 10.71 -15.25 3.80
CA THR A 27 11.76 -14.46 4.47
C THR A 27 11.46 -14.20 5.94
N ASN A 28 10.25 -14.54 6.41
CA ASN A 28 9.74 -14.23 7.74
C ASN A 28 9.80 -12.73 8.04
N LEU A 29 9.70 -11.88 7.01
CA LEU A 29 9.83 -10.44 7.13
C LEU A 29 8.74 -9.88 8.05
N PHE A 30 7.52 -10.38 7.93
CA PHE A 30 6.39 -10.02 8.79
C PHE A 30 6.57 -10.37 10.27
N ARG A 31 7.51 -11.26 10.62
CA ARG A 31 7.81 -11.62 12.02
C ARG A 31 8.82 -10.65 12.67
N ARG A 32 9.46 -9.78 11.88
CA ARG A 32 10.47 -8.85 12.40
C ARG A 32 9.79 -7.57 12.91
N PRO A 33 10.07 -7.13 14.15
CA PRO A 33 9.48 -5.89 14.67
C PRO A 33 9.93 -4.66 13.86
N ALA A 34 11.15 -4.68 13.32
CA ALA A 34 11.67 -3.62 12.46
C ALA A 34 10.78 -3.37 11.23
N TYR A 35 10.21 -4.42 10.63
CA TYR A 35 9.29 -4.30 9.51
C TYR A 35 8.04 -3.48 9.89
N TRP A 36 7.45 -3.79 11.04
CA TRP A 36 6.26 -3.09 11.53
C TRP A 36 6.57 -1.63 11.91
N VAL A 37 7.74 -1.37 12.49
CA VAL A 37 8.19 0.01 12.74
C VAL A 37 8.33 0.79 11.42
N SER A 38 8.98 0.21 10.40
CA SER A 38 9.07 0.83 9.08
C SER A 38 7.69 1.09 8.47
N MET A 39 6.77 0.13 8.59
CA MET A 39 5.41 0.27 8.07
C MET A 39 4.64 1.39 8.80
N VAL A 40 4.78 1.50 10.13
CA VAL A 40 4.17 2.59 10.91
C VAL A 40 4.71 3.95 10.49
N ILE A 41 6.03 4.06 10.26
CA ILE A 41 6.64 5.32 9.81
C ILE A 41 6.08 5.70 8.44
N VAL A 42 6.12 4.77 7.47
CA VAL A 42 5.64 5.04 6.10
C VAL A 42 4.16 5.38 6.11
N LEU A 43 3.31 4.57 6.77
CA LEU A 43 1.88 4.84 6.87
C LEU A 43 1.60 6.16 7.61
N GLY A 44 2.36 6.50 8.64
CA GLY A 44 2.22 7.77 9.36
C GLY A 44 2.43 8.98 8.44
N PHE A 45 3.52 8.98 7.66
CA PHE A 45 3.76 10.04 6.68
C PHE A 45 2.78 9.99 5.51
N GLN A 46 2.40 8.79 5.05
CA GLN A 46 1.42 8.60 3.99
C GLN A 46 0.07 9.20 4.38
N VAL A 47 -0.44 8.91 5.58
CA VAL A 47 -1.70 9.47 6.09
C VAL A 47 -1.64 11.00 6.16
N LEU A 48 -0.52 11.58 6.62
CA LEU A 48 -0.36 13.03 6.73
C LEU A 48 -0.32 13.72 5.36
N VAL A 49 0.46 13.17 4.42
CA VAL A 49 0.65 13.74 3.08
C VAL A 49 -0.58 13.52 2.21
N ASP A 50 -1.06 12.28 2.13
CA ASP A 50 -2.24 11.95 1.31
C ASP A 50 -3.46 12.68 1.86
N GLY A 51 -3.66 12.71 3.18
CA GLY A 51 -4.77 13.43 3.81
C GLY A 51 -4.74 14.94 3.56
N TRP A 52 -3.54 15.51 3.42
CA TRP A 52 -3.38 16.91 3.02
C TRP A 52 -3.70 17.13 1.54
N LEU A 53 -3.24 16.22 0.66
CA LEU A 53 -3.42 16.31 -0.80
C LEU A 53 -4.85 16.00 -1.26
N THR A 54 -5.58 15.14 -0.53
CA THR A 54 -6.97 14.74 -0.82
C THR A 54 -8.01 15.60 -0.10
N LYS A 55 -7.59 16.66 0.58
CA LYS A 55 -8.48 17.53 1.35
C LYS A 55 -9.57 18.16 0.46
N ARG A 56 -10.84 17.95 0.82
CA ARG A 56 -12.02 18.42 0.03
C ARG A 56 -12.16 19.94 -0.11
N SER A 57 -11.46 20.73 0.71
CA SER A 57 -11.55 22.19 0.69
C SER A 57 -10.78 22.83 -0.49
N ALA A 58 -9.72 22.15 -0.94
CA ALA A 58 -8.88 22.55 -2.07
C ALA A 58 -8.21 21.29 -2.64
N PRO A 59 -8.98 20.42 -3.33
CA PRO A 59 -8.46 19.14 -3.79
C PRO A 59 -7.38 19.38 -4.85
N ILE A 60 -6.13 19.05 -4.51
CA ILE A 60 -5.01 19.08 -5.45
C ILE A 60 -5.03 17.79 -6.29
N VAL A 61 -5.38 16.67 -5.67
CA VAL A 61 -5.51 15.36 -6.33
C VAL A 61 -6.99 15.01 -6.47
N ILE A 62 -7.48 15.05 -7.71
CA ILE A 62 -8.87 14.73 -8.04
C ILE A 62 -8.94 13.28 -8.51
N TYR A 63 -9.37 12.39 -7.62
CA TYR A 63 -9.67 11.00 -7.98
C TYR A 63 -11.00 10.92 -8.73
N ASN A 64 -11.01 10.18 -9.83
CA ASN A 64 -12.25 9.88 -10.56
C ASN A 64 -13.07 8.85 -9.77
N GLU A 65 -14.18 9.29 -9.17
CA GLU A 65 -15.10 8.47 -8.35
C GLU A 65 -15.65 7.23 -9.09
N ARG A 66 -15.56 7.18 -10.42
CA ARG A 66 -16.00 6.02 -11.21
C ARG A 66 -15.05 4.82 -11.11
N HIS A 67 -13.83 5.01 -10.60
CA HIS A 67 -12.77 3.99 -10.59
C HIS A 67 -12.33 3.52 -9.19
N THR A 68 -12.77 4.18 -8.12
CA THR A 68 -12.50 3.84 -6.72
C THR A 68 -13.76 3.31 -6.03
N VAL A 69 -13.61 2.49 -4.98
CA VAL A 69 -14.74 1.94 -4.19
C VAL A 69 -15.51 3.06 -3.46
N GLY A 70 -14.94 4.26 -3.36
CA GLY A 70 -15.54 5.41 -2.68
C GLY A 70 -15.38 5.37 -1.16
N VAL A 71 -14.72 4.34 -0.62
CA VAL A 71 -14.36 4.28 0.81
C VAL A 71 -13.12 5.15 1.03
N ARG A 72 -13.32 6.22 1.80
CA ARG A 72 -12.28 7.20 2.09
C ARG A 72 -12.13 7.38 3.60
N PHE A 73 -11.03 6.91 4.16
CA PHE A 73 -10.77 6.94 5.61
C PHE A 73 -9.26 6.83 5.86
N PRO A 74 -8.65 7.52 6.85
CA PRO A 74 -9.24 8.39 7.88
C PRO A 74 -9.38 9.89 7.51
N PHE A 75 -8.66 10.39 6.50
CA PHE A 75 -8.67 11.82 6.10
C PHE A 75 -9.07 12.02 4.63
N ASP A 76 -10.21 11.47 4.21
CA ASP A 76 -10.67 11.49 2.80
C ASP A 76 -9.77 10.75 1.79
N ILE A 77 -8.79 9.96 2.27
CA ILE A 77 -7.84 9.20 1.45
C ILE A 77 -8.51 7.91 0.94
N PRO A 78 -8.43 7.58 -0.36
CA PRO A 78 -8.90 6.30 -0.89
C PRO A 78 -8.21 5.13 -0.17
N VAL A 79 -8.99 4.17 0.34
CA VAL A 79 -8.41 3.00 1.04
C VAL A 79 -7.46 2.18 0.16
N GLU A 80 -7.65 2.24 -1.15
CA GLU A 80 -6.81 1.61 -2.15
C GLU A 80 -5.35 2.12 -2.12
N ASP A 81 -5.12 3.39 -1.76
CA ASP A 81 -3.77 3.97 -1.69
C ASP A 81 -2.97 3.36 -0.54
N PHE A 82 -3.62 3.01 0.58
CA PHE A 82 -2.99 2.28 1.66
C PHE A 82 -2.64 0.85 1.26
N LEU A 83 -3.51 0.17 0.51
CA LEU A 83 -3.25 -1.18 0.00
C LEU A 83 -2.08 -1.18 -0.99
N PHE A 84 -2.07 -0.23 -1.91
CA PHE A 84 -0.99 -0.11 -2.88
C PHE A 84 0.33 0.30 -2.22
N GLY A 85 0.31 1.30 -1.33
CA GLY A 85 1.49 1.73 -0.57
C GLY A 85 2.10 0.60 0.25
N PHE A 86 1.26 -0.16 0.96
CA PHE A 86 1.68 -1.38 1.67
C PHE A 86 2.32 -2.39 0.71
N ALA A 87 1.64 -2.74 -0.38
CA ALA A 87 2.15 -3.73 -1.34
C ALA A 87 3.52 -3.30 -1.92
N LEU A 88 3.67 -2.04 -2.30
CA LEU A 88 4.90 -1.49 -2.85
C LEU A 88 6.06 -1.58 -1.85
N VAL A 89 5.87 -1.08 -0.63
CA VAL A 89 6.91 -1.08 0.42
C VAL A 89 7.33 -2.50 0.75
N THR A 90 6.36 -3.39 0.95
CA THR A 90 6.63 -4.79 1.25
C THR A 90 7.35 -5.47 0.08
N ALA A 91 6.95 -5.24 -1.17
CA ALA A 91 7.64 -5.80 -2.33
C ALA A 91 9.11 -5.37 -2.41
N VAL A 92 9.41 -4.09 -2.16
CA VAL A 92 10.78 -3.57 -2.15
C VAL A 92 11.61 -4.23 -1.05
N LEU A 93 11.07 -4.32 0.17
CA LEU A 93 11.77 -4.97 1.29
C LEU A 93 12.00 -6.47 1.05
N LEU A 94 11.03 -7.17 0.46
CA LEU A 94 11.17 -8.58 0.08
C LEU A 94 12.28 -8.79 -0.95
N LEU A 95 12.33 -7.95 -1.99
CA LEU A 95 13.37 -8.01 -3.01
C LEU A 95 14.75 -7.72 -2.43
N TRP A 96 14.85 -6.75 -1.52
CA TRP A 96 16.09 -6.44 -0.83
C TRP A 96 16.56 -7.64 0.01
N GLU A 97 15.69 -8.19 0.86
CA GLU A 97 16.07 -9.33 1.71
C GLU A 97 16.50 -10.55 0.87
N ARG A 98 15.82 -10.79 -0.26
CA ARG A 98 16.23 -11.82 -1.23
C ARG A 98 17.62 -11.56 -1.81
N GLN A 99 17.94 -10.32 -2.18
CA GLN A 99 19.27 -9.97 -2.68
C GLN A 99 20.34 -10.13 -1.60
N ARG A 100 20.03 -9.75 -0.35
CA ARG A 100 20.93 -9.91 0.79
C ARG A 100 21.23 -11.38 1.08
N ALA A 101 20.23 -12.27 1.00
CA ALA A 101 20.41 -13.71 1.23
C ALA A 101 21.22 -14.40 0.11
N ARG A 102 21.38 -13.76 -1.06
CA ARG A 102 22.15 -14.29 -2.20
C ARG A 102 23.61 -13.82 -2.23
N ARG A 103 23.98 -12.84 -1.41
CA ARG A 103 25.36 -12.36 -1.23
C ARG A 103 25.99 -13.03 -0.03
#